data_AF-A0AAW2QJA0-F1
#
_entry.id   AF-A0AAW2QJA0-F1
#
_cell.length_a   1.000
_cell.length_b   1.000
_cell.length_c   1.000
_cell.angle_alpha   90.00
_cell.angle_beta   90.00
_cell.angle_gamma   90.00
#
_symmetry.space_group_name_H-M   'P 1'
#
loop_
_entity.id
_entity.type
_entity.pdbx_description
1 polymer ?
#
loop_
_entity_poly.entity_id
_entity_poly.type
_entity_poly.pdbx_seq_one_letter_code
_entity_poly.pdbx_strand_id
1 'polypeptide(L)'
;MGDQWKKMRRIVTSEVLSPVMHQWLHEKRCEEADHLVRYVYNQSQNPNGLVNVRIAAQHYCGNVISKMMFGKRFFGTGMEDGGPGLEEEERVDGLFTILKYLHAFAIADYFPWLEVFDLDGNKRISKVL
;
A
#
# COMPACT_ATOMS: atom_id res chain seq x y z
N MET A 1 -4.35 -5.60 27.79
CA MET A 1 -4.08 -5.26 26.37
C MET A 1 -3.89 -3.75 26.09
N GLY A 2 -4.06 -2.83 27.06
CA GLY A 2 -3.99 -1.38 26.79
C GLY A 2 -2.58 -0.77 26.76
N ASP A 3 -1.69 -1.11 27.69
CA ASP A 3 -0.46 -0.35 27.89
C ASP A 3 0.61 -0.65 26.83
N GLN A 4 0.74 -1.91 26.42
CA GLN A 4 1.62 -2.28 25.31
C GLN A 4 1.19 -1.62 24.00
N TRP A 5 -0.12 -1.63 23.71
CA TRP A 5 -0.68 -0.93 22.54
C TRP A 5 -0.37 0.57 22.58
N LYS A 6 -0.62 1.24 23.71
CA LYS A 6 -0.30 2.67 23.89
C LYS A 6 1.19 2.94 23.67
N LYS A 7 2.06 2.07 24.21
CA LYS A 7 3.51 2.19 24.04
C LYS A 7 3.92 2.06 22.57
N MET A 8 3.44 1.04 21.87
CA MET A 8 3.71 0.85 20.44
C MET A 8 3.20 2.01 19.60
N ARG A 9 1.96 2.46 19.84
CA ARG A 9 1.38 3.61 19.15
C ARG A 9 2.23 4.86 19.34
N ARG A 10 2.69 5.13 20.58
CA ARG A 10 3.57 6.27 20.87
C ARG A 10 4.86 6.18 20.05
N ILE A 11 5.53 5.02 20.04
CA ILE A 11 6.76 4.80 19.28
C ILE A 11 6.54 5.07 17.79
N VAL A 12 5.49 4.54 17.19
CA VAL A 12 5.19 4.78 15.77
C VAL A 12 5.00 6.29 15.51
N THR A 13 4.25 6.98 16.37
CA THR A 13 4.00 8.42 16.19
C THR A 13 5.23 9.29 16.43
N SER A 14 6.13 8.95 17.38
CA SER A 14 7.29 9.78 17.73
C SER A 14 8.55 9.43 16.96
N GLU A 15 8.72 8.18 16.54
CA GLU A 15 9.95 7.69 15.92
C GLU A 15 9.81 7.35 14.43
N VAL A 16 8.60 7.08 13.93
CA VAL A 16 8.39 6.69 12.52
C VAL A 16 7.69 7.81 11.76
N LEU A 17 6.63 8.37 12.33
CA LEU A 17 5.78 9.39 11.71
C LEU A 17 6.04 10.80 12.24
N SER A 18 7.18 11.03 12.89
CA SER A 18 7.49 12.35 13.44
C SER A 18 7.91 13.35 12.37
N PRO A 19 7.75 14.66 12.62
CA PRO A 19 8.19 15.69 11.68
C PRO A 19 9.68 15.60 11.32
N VAL A 20 10.52 15.25 12.31
CA VAL A 20 11.97 15.08 12.10
C VAL A 20 12.24 13.94 11.12
N MET A 21 11.60 12.78 11.31
CA MET A 21 11.74 11.65 10.39
C MET A 21 11.15 11.95 9.02
N HIS A 22 10.04 12.67 8.97
CA HIS A 22 9.46 13.11 7.71
C HIS A 22 10.40 14.05 6.94
N GLN A 23 11.12 14.94 7.62
CA GLN A 23 12.15 15.78 7.01
C GLN A 23 13.38 14.96 6.58
N TRP A 24 13.84 14.04 7.42
CA TRP A 24 14.98 13.17 7.11
C TRP A 24 14.72 12.27 5.89
N LEU A 25 13.48 11.79 5.72
CA LEU A 25 13.04 10.97 4.59
C LEU A 25 12.59 11.80 3.38
N HIS A 26 12.77 13.12 3.38
CA HIS A 26 12.25 13.98 2.33
C HIS A 26 12.82 13.65 0.96
N GLU A 27 14.14 13.48 0.86
CA GLU A 27 14.82 13.12 -0.38
C GLU A 27 14.27 11.83 -0.98
N LYS A 28 14.09 10.78 -0.17
CA LYS A 28 13.49 9.52 -0.59
C LYS A 28 12.07 9.69 -1.16
N ARG A 29 11.26 10.60 -0.61
CA ARG A 29 9.93 10.88 -1.15
C ARG A 29 9.97 11.68 -2.44
N CYS A 30 10.93 12.60 -2.58
CA CYS A 30 11.17 13.33 -3.83
C CYS A 30 11.59 12.38 -4.94
N GLU A 31 12.51 11.45 -4.67
CA GLU A 31 12.92 10.40 -5.64
C GLU A 31 11.71 9.61 -6.17
N GLU A 32 10.80 9.16 -5.29
CA GLU A 32 9.61 8.44 -5.72
C GLU A 32 8.61 9.33 -6.48
N ALA A 33 8.56 10.63 -6.18
CA ALA A 33 7.75 11.59 -6.92
C ALA A 33 8.31 11.79 -8.34
N ASP A 34 9.63 11.91 -8.48
CA ASP A 34 10.30 11.99 -9.78
C ASP A 34 10.07 10.72 -10.61
N HIS A 35 10.07 9.54 -9.97
CA HIS A 35 9.72 8.29 -10.63
C HIS A 35 8.26 8.27 -11.13
N LEU A 36 7.31 8.77 -10.35
CA LEU A 36 5.92 8.90 -10.78
C LEU A 36 5.79 9.84 -11.99
N VAL A 37 6.44 11.00 -11.95
CA VAL A 37 6.44 11.96 -13.08
C VAL A 37 7.04 11.32 -14.33
N ARG A 38 8.17 10.61 -14.20
CA ARG A 38 8.80 9.91 -15.31
C ARG A 38 7.89 8.84 -15.91
N TYR A 39 7.20 8.06 -15.08
CA TYR A 39 6.23 7.06 -15.54
C TYR A 39 5.09 7.71 -16.34
N VAL A 40 4.47 8.75 -15.81
CA VAL A 40 3.39 9.49 -16.49
C VAL A 40 3.88 10.10 -17.80
N TYR A 41 5.08 10.67 -17.80
CA TYR A 41 5.72 11.20 -19.00
C TYR A 41 5.92 10.11 -20.06
N ASN A 42 6.52 8.98 -19.71
CA ASN A 42 6.74 7.86 -20.62
C ASN A 42 5.43 7.34 -21.22
N GLN A 43 4.36 7.25 -20.41
CA GLN A 43 3.04 6.89 -20.90
C GLN A 43 2.51 7.92 -21.89
N SER A 44 2.69 9.22 -21.65
CA SER A 44 2.26 10.29 -22.57
C SER A 44 2.97 10.28 -23.93
N GLN A 45 4.18 9.70 -24.02
CA GLN A 45 4.91 9.56 -25.28
C GLN A 45 4.37 8.44 -26.16
N ASN A 46 3.58 7.52 -25.60
CA ASN A 46 2.96 6.44 -26.37
C ASN A 46 1.77 7.00 -27.18
N PRO A 47 1.61 6.64 -28.46
CA PRO A 47 0.49 7.11 -29.30
C PRO A 47 -0.91 6.82 -28.72
N ASN A 48 -1.03 5.78 -27.90
CA ASN A 48 -2.23 5.39 -27.16
C ASN A 48 -2.06 5.55 -25.63
N GLY A 49 -1.24 6.51 -25.21
CA GLY A 49 -0.82 6.74 -23.83
C GLY A 49 -1.95 7.09 -22.89
N LEU A 50 -2.55 6.08 -22.26
CA LEU A 50 -3.56 6.25 -21.21
C LEU A 50 -2.93 5.95 -19.86
N VAL A 51 -3.03 6.91 -18.94
CA VAL A 51 -2.57 6.73 -17.57
C VAL A 51 -3.74 6.31 -16.69
N ASN A 52 -3.67 5.08 -16.18
CA ASN A 52 -4.58 4.65 -15.14
C ASN A 52 -4.19 5.30 -13.81
N VAL A 53 -4.89 6.37 -13.42
CA VAL A 53 -4.60 7.15 -12.21
C VAL A 53 -4.69 6.29 -10.94
N ARG A 54 -5.56 5.27 -10.91
CA ARG A 54 -5.62 4.34 -9.77
C ARG A 54 -4.31 3.60 -9.62
N ILE A 55 -3.82 2.97 -10.70
CA ILE A 55 -2.56 2.21 -10.66
C ILE A 55 -1.39 3.14 -10.34
N ALA A 56 -1.32 4.31 -10.98
CA ALA A 56 -0.27 5.29 -10.73
C ALA A 56 -0.22 5.75 -9.26
N ALA A 57 -1.37 6.07 -8.67
CA ALA A 57 -1.45 6.51 -7.28
C ALA A 57 -1.13 5.37 -6.29
N GLN A 58 -1.66 4.18 -6.54
CA GLN A 58 -1.41 3.02 -5.67
C GLN A 58 0.08 2.63 -5.70
N HIS A 59 0.68 2.60 -6.89
CA HIS A 59 2.11 2.33 -7.08
C HIS A 59 2.99 3.37 -6.40
N TYR A 60 2.70 4.67 -6.56
CA TYR A 60 3.43 5.74 -5.87
C TYR A 60 3.36 5.59 -4.35
N CYS A 61 2.16 5.43 -3.79
CA CYS A 61 1.98 5.27 -2.35
C CYS A 61 2.69 4.03 -1.82
N GLY A 62 2.57 2.89 -2.53
CA GLY A 62 3.23 1.63 -2.18
C GLY A 62 4.75 1.75 -2.15
N ASN A 63 5.33 2.38 -3.17
CA ASN A 63 6.78 2.57 -3.27
C ASN A 63 7.32 3.56 -2.24
N VAL A 64 6.63 4.68 -2.00
CA VAL A 64 7.02 5.66 -0.98
C VAL A 64 7.10 4.99 0.40
N ILE A 65 6.10 4.18 0.76
CA ILE A 65 6.11 3.45 2.03
C ILE A 65 7.27 2.45 2.07
N SER A 66 7.46 1.63 1.04
CA SER A 66 8.56 0.65 0.97
C SER A 66 9.94 1.32 1.06
N LYS A 67 10.13 2.44 0.34
CA LYS A 67 11.38 3.19 0.30
C LYS A 67 11.70 3.85 1.65
N MET A 68 10.68 4.37 2.33
CA MET A 68 10.83 4.94 3.66
C MET A 68 11.15 3.88 4.72
N MET A 69 10.44 2.74 4.71
CA MET A 69 10.54 1.71 5.75
C MET A 69 11.74 0.77 5.55
N PHE A 70 12.03 0.38 4.31
CA PHE A 70 13.02 -0.65 3.99
C PHE A 70 14.22 -0.12 3.20
N GLY A 71 14.19 1.16 2.79
CA GLY A 71 15.21 1.73 1.91
C GLY A 71 15.18 1.20 0.48
N LYS A 72 14.18 0.36 0.14
CA LYS A 72 14.01 -0.26 -1.17
C LYS A 72 12.70 0.23 -1.79
N ARG A 73 12.72 0.55 -3.08
CA ARG A 73 11.56 1.03 -3.82
C ARG A 73 10.49 -0.06 -3.97
N PHE A 74 10.89 -1.21 -4.52
CA PHE A 74 10.07 -2.40 -4.66
C PHE A 74 10.92 -3.66 -4.39
N PHE A 75 10.24 -4.78 -4.14
CA PHE A 75 10.86 -6.09 -4.00
C PHE A 75 10.64 -6.82 -5.33
N GLY A 76 11.55 -6.62 -6.30
CA GLY A 76 11.42 -7.20 -7.64
C GLY A 76 12.20 -6.44 -8.71
N THR A 77 11.98 -6.78 -9.98
CA THR A 77 12.47 -6.01 -11.14
C THR A 77 11.41 -5.03 -11.60
N GLY A 78 11.75 -3.73 -11.64
CA GLY A 78 10.88 -2.71 -12.21
C GLY A 78 10.81 -2.80 -13.74
N MET A 79 9.87 -2.08 -14.32
CA MET A 79 9.74 -1.99 -15.78
C MET A 79 10.62 -0.87 -16.37
N GLU A 80 11.05 -1.02 -17.62
CA GLU A 80 11.87 0.00 -18.33
C GLU A 80 11.17 1.35 -18.45
N ASP A 81 9.84 1.34 -18.55
CA ASP A 81 9.00 2.54 -18.60
C ASP A 81 8.84 3.22 -17.22
N GLY A 82 9.40 2.63 -16.15
CA GLY A 82 9.29 3.11 -14.78
C GLY A 82 8.00 2.72 -14.06
N GLY A 83 7.13 1.94 -14.71
CA GLY A 83 5.89 1.40 -14.18
C GLY A 83 6.08 0.27 -13.17
N PRO A 84 4.98 -0.19 -12.53
CA PRO A 84 5.03 -1.30 -11.58
C PRO A 84 5.40 -2.60 -12.29
N GLY A 85 6.33 -3.36 -11.70
CA GLY A 85 6.56 -4.75 -12.11
C GLY A 85 5.46 -5.67 -11.60
N LEU A 86 5.37 -6.89 -12.14
CA LEU A 86 4.34 -7.87 -11.77
C LEU A 86 4.26 -8.11 -10.25
N GLU A 87 5.41 -8.33 -9.60
CA GLU A 87 5.48 -8.57 -8.15
C GLU A 87 4.95 -7.37 -7.34
N GLU A 88 5.16 -6.15 -7.85
CA GLU A 88 4.69 -4.93 -7.20
C GLU A 88 3.19 -4.75 -7.39
N GLU A 89 2.65 -5.05 -8.59
CA GLU A 89 1.21 -5.05 -8.82
C GLU A 89 0.49 -6.04 -7.91
N GLU A 90 0.99 -7.28 -7.80
CA GLU A 90 0.41 -8.30 -6.92
C GLU A 90 0.45 -7.89 -5.44
N ARG A 91 1.58 -7.31 -4.99
CA ARG A 91 1.73 -6.83 -3.61
C ARG A 91 0.74 -5.71 -3.29
N VAL A 92 0.61 -4.74 -4.20
CA VAL A 92 -0.32 -3.62 -4.06
C VAL A 92 -1.77 -4.10 -4.11
N ASP A 93 -2.11 -4.98 -5.05
CA ASP A 93 -3.45 -5.56 -5.15
C ASP A 93 -3.82 -6.36 -3.90
N GLY A 94 -2.90 -7.18 -3.38
CA GLY A 94 -3.06 -7.89 -2.12
C GLY A 94 -3.32 -6.93 -0.94
N LEU A 95 -2.57 -5.84 -0.84
CA LEU A 95 -2.77 -4.83 0.21
C LEU A 95 -4.16 -4.18 0.11
N PHE A 96 -4.59 -3.77 -1.09
CA PHE A 96 -5.91 -3.17 -1.29
C PHE A 96 -7.05 -4.17 -1.09
N THR A 97 -6.81 -5.45 -1.40
CA THR A 97 -7.73 -6.54 -1.11
C THR A 97 -7.90 -6.70 0.40
N ILE A 98 -6.81 -6.72 1.18
CA ILE A 98 -6.88 -6.74 2.65
C ILE A 98 -7.65 -5.52 3.17
N LEU A 99 -7.36 -4.31 2.69
CA LEU A 99 -8.07 -3.10 3.11
C LEU A 99 -9.57 -3.17 2.81
N LYS A 100 -9.93 -3.69 1.63
CA LYS A 100 -11.34 -3.88 1.25
C LYS A 100 -12.06 -4.79 2.24
N TYR A 101 -11.44 -5.88 2.67
CA TYR A 101 -12.05 -6.81 3.65
C TYR A 101 -12.01 -6.28 5.08
N LEU A 102 -10.95 -5.56 5.47
CA LEU A 102 -10.87 -4.91 6.78
C LEU A 102 -12.00 -3.89 6.99
N HIS A 103 -12.40 -3.20 5.91
CA HIS A 103 -13.50 -2.25 5.91
C HIS A 103 -14.83 -2.83 5.44
N ALA A 104 -14.89 -4.14 5.15
CA ALA A 104 -16.14 -4.78 4.78
C ALA A 104 -17.06 -4.84 6.00
N PHE A 105 -18.35 -4.60 5.76
CA PHE A 105 -19.37 -4.81 6.78
C PHE A 105 -19.48 -6.32 7.05
N ALA A 106 -19.03 -6.77 8.22
CA ALA A 106 -19.20 -8.15 8.63
C ALA A 106 -20.45 -8.29 9.51
N ILE A 107 -21.46 -9.00 9.03
CA ILE A 107 -22.70 -9.25 9.79
C ILE A 107 -22.38 -9.98 11.11
N ALA A 108 -21.35 -10.82 11.09
CA ALA A 108 -20.87 -11.55 12.26
C ALA A 108 -20.37 -10.63 13.39
N ASP A 109 -19.90 -9.42 13.09
CA ASP A 109 -19.47 -8.45 14.13
C ASP A 109 -20.64 -7.99 15.00
N TYR A 110 -21.87 -8.05 14.47
CA TYR A 110 -23.10 -7.67 15.17
C TYR A 110 -23.86 -8.89 15.70
N PHE A 111 -23.84 -10.00 14.96
CA PHE A 111 -24.51 -11.24 15.30
C PHE A 111 -23.52 -12.40 15.30
N PRO A 112 -22.80 -12.64 16.42
CA PRO A 112 -21.68 -13.59 16.45
C PRO A 112 -22.04 -15.03 16.04
N TRP A 113 -23.28 -15.46 16.24
CA TRP A 113 -23.74 -16.79 15.83
C TRP A 113 -23.82 -16.98 14.30
N LEU A 114 -23.87 -15.89 13.52
CA LEU A 114 -23.83 -15.93 12.05
C LEU A 114 -22.42 -16.16 11.49
N GLU A 115 -21.40 -16.13 12.35
CA GLU A 115 -20.00 -16.37 12.01
C GLU A 115 -19.76 -17.75 11.34
N VAL A 116 -20.59 -18.75 11.65
CA VAL A 116 -20.50 -20.11 11.07
C VAL A 116 -20.85 -20.14 9.59
N PHE A 117 -21.70 -19.22 9.14
CA PHE A 117 -22.18 -19.19 7.77
C PHE A 117 -21.23 -18.46 6.81
N ASP A 118 -20.28 -17.67 7.33
CA ASP A 118 -19.33 -16.87 6.55
C ASP A 118 -20.01 -16.11 5.39
N LEU A 119 -21.16 -15.48 5.69
CA LEU A 119 -22.04 -14.85 4.69
C LEU A 119 -21.32 -13.76 3.87
N ASP A 120 -20.34 -13.12 4.48
CA ASP A 120 -19.54 -12.04 3.87
C ASP A 120 -18.27 -12.57 3.18
N GLY A 121 -17.99 -13.88 3.26
CA GLY A 121 -16.83 -14.53 2.63
C GLY A 121 -15.47 -14.18 3.24
N ASN A 122 -15.46 -13.42 4.34
CA ASN A 122 -14.25 -12.90 4.99
C ASN A 122 -13.31 -14.03 5.43
N LYS A 123 -13.83 -15.17 5.93
CA LYS A 123 -13.01 -16.28 6.42
C LYS A 123 -12.38 -17.12 5.30
N ARG A 124 -13.06 -17.25 4.16
CA ARG A 124 -12.51 -17.96 3.00
C ARG A 124 -11.31 -17.24 2.41
N ILE A 125 -11.29 -15.91 2.47
CA ILE A 125 -10.26 -15.10 1.84
C ILE A 125 -9.06 -14.89 2.76
N SER A 126 -9.29 -14.75 4.08
CA SER A 126 -8.20 -14.73 5.07
C SER A 126 -7.41 -16.04 5.18
N LYS A 127 -7.92 -17.14 4.59
CA LYS A 127 -7.20 -18.43 4.47
C LYS A 127 -6.41 -18.57 3.16
N VAL A 128 -6.70 -17.73 2.17
CA VAL A 128 -6.12 -17.76 0.82
C VAL A 128 -5.03 -16.70 0.67
N LEU A 129 -5.12 -15.61 1.44
CA LEU A 129 -4.02 -14.68 1.74
C LEU A 129 -3.06 -15.29 2.76
#